data_AF-A0A524HPE7-F1
#
_entry.id   AF-A0A524HPE7-F1
#
_cell.length_a   1.000
_cell.length_b   1.000
_cell.length_c   1.000
_cell.angle_alpha   90.00
_cell.angle_beta   90.00
_cell.angle_gamma   90.00
#
_symmetry.space_group_name_H-M   'P 1'
#
loop_
_entity.id
_entity.type
_entity.pdbx_description
1 polymer ?
#
loop_
_entity_poly.entity_id
_entity_poly.type
_entity_poly.pdbx_seq_one_letter_code
_entity_poly.pdbx_strand_id
1 'polypeptide(L)'
;MTNFAQAQAMSETVLGEALFLFQEGKPVLQDIFARVGAGRDMVYGRKSTVELAQGGQATTAFFFTHGKLYQFTATAAAANGGSADPGIDRFIASVSFDPAEAGVGAAELVLPEF
;
A
#
# COMPACT_ATOMS: atom_id res chain seq x y z
N MET A 1 19.00 12.06 13.15
CA MET A 1 19.20 11.15 12.00
C MET A 1 19.06 9.72 12.49
N THR A 2 17.93 9.08 12.20
CA THR A 2 17.67 7.67 12.55
C THR A 2 18.57 6.79 11.70
N ASN A 3 19.31 5.83 12.30
CA ASN A 3 20.13 4.93 11.49
C ASN A 3 19.23 3.90 10.77
N PHE A 4 19.71 3.33 9.65
CA PHE A 4 18.94 2.40 8.82
C PHE A 4 18.39 1.18 9.59
N ALA A 5 19.14 0.65 10.56
CA ALA A 5 18.70 -0.49 11.36
C ALA A 5 17.53 -0.13 12.31
N GLN A 6 17.52 1.07 12.87
CA GLN A 6 16.37 1.58 13.63
C GLN A 6 15.14 1.81 12.74
N ALA A 7 15.34 2.37 11.54
CA ALA A 7 14.25 2.56 10.58
C ALA A 7 13.64 1.22 10.13
N GLN A 8 14.46 0.18 9.95
CA GLN A 8 14.00 -1.16 9.59
C GLN A 8 13.22 -1.83 10.73
N ALA A 9 13.60 -1.61 11.99
CA ALA A 9 12.86 -2.12 13.15
C ALA A 9 11.48 -1.45 13.32
N MET A 10 11.30 -0.23 12.83
CA MET A 10 10.02 0.49 12.85
C MET A 10 9.14 0.21 11.63
N SER A 11 9.62 -0.54 10.64
CA SER A 11 8.95 -0.73 9.35
C SER A 11 7.54 -1.32 9.48
N GLU A 12 7.33 -2.30 10.36
CA GLU A 12 6.01 -2.90 10.57
C GLU A 12 5.02 -1.91 11.20
N THR A 13 5.46 -1.11 12.17
CA THR A 13 4.64 -0.06 12.81
C THR A 13 4.25 1.01 11.79
N VAL A 14 5.22 1.53 11.04
CA VAL A 14 4.99 2.56 10.02
C VAL A 14 4.03 2.07 8.93
N LEU A 15 4.20 0.82 8.47
CA LEU A 15 3.26 0.21 7.53
C LEU A 15 1.87 0.03 8.12
N GLY A 16 1.78 -0.35 9.40
CA GLY A 16 0.52 -0.47 10.12
C GLY A 16 -0.23 0.86 10.22
N GLU A 17 0.46 1.94 10.59
CA GLU A 17 -0.10 3.29 10.68
C GLU A 17 -0.56 3.80 9.31
N ALA A 18 0.28 3.66 8.28
CA ALA A 18 -0.08 4.08 6.92
C ALA A 18 -1.32 3.34 6.39
N LEU A 19 -1.42 2.05 6.67
CA LEU A 19 -2.59 1.26 6.29
C LEU A 19 -3.84 1.67 7.08
N PHE A 20 -3.71 1.89 8.39
CA PHE A 20 -4.80 2.32 9.24
C PHE A 20 -5.41 3.63 8.73
N LEU A 21 -4.57 4.62 8.42
CA LEU A 21 -5.00 5.89 7.84
C LEU A 21 -5.67 5.70 6.47
N PHE A 22 -5.17 4.76 5.65
CA PHE A 22 -5.82 4.45 4.37
C PHE A 22 -7.21 3.84 4.53
N GLN A 23 -7.39 2.97 5.53
CA GLN A 23 -8.63 2.25 5.81
C GLN A 23 -9.66 3.09 6.59
N GLU A 24 -9.24 4.19 7.21
CA GLU A 24 -10.08 4.99 8.10
C GLU A 24 -11.42 5.37 7.45
N GLY A 25 -12.51 4.99 8.11
CA GLY A 25 -13.88 5.27 7.67
C GLY A 25 -14.36 4.49 6.44
N LYS A 26 -13.63 3.47 5.97
CA LYS A 26 -13.96 2.71 4.74
C LYS A 26 -14.13 1.22 5.03
N PRO A 27 -15.10 0.53 4.41
CA PRO A 27 -15.19 -0.92 4.49
C PRO A 27 -13.95 -1.58 3.87
N VAL A 28 -13.28 -2.44 4.63
CA VAL A 28 -12.11 -3.20 4.15
C VAL A 28 -12.58 -4.47 3.46
N LEU A 29 -12.24 -4.61 2.17
CA LEU A 29 -12.57 -5.78 1.36
C LEU A 29 -11.44 -6.82 1.40
N GLN A 30 -10.20 -6.37 1.50
CA GLN A 30 -9.02 -7.23 1.54
C GLN A 30 -7.88 -6.55 2.29
N ASP A 31 -7.13 -7.30 3.08
CA ASP A 31 -5.85 -6.88 3.69
C ASP A 31 -4.86 -8.04 3.55
N ILE A 32 -3.80 -7.81 2.78
CA ILE A 32 -2.75 -8.78 2.51
C ILE A 32 -1.44 -8.22 3.06
N PHE A 33 -0.80 -9.02 3.90
CA PHE A 33 0.59 -8.81 4.29
C PHE A 33 1.51 -9.66 3.41
N ALA A 34 2.48 -9.04 2.75
CA ALA A 34 3.43 -9.73 1.90
C ALA A 34 4.87 -9.34 2.27
N ARG A 35 5.72 -10.34 2.47
CA ARG A 35 7.16 -10.15 2.61
C ARG A 35 7.81 -10.53 1.28
N VAL A 36 8.52 -9.59 0.65
CA VAL A 36 9.22 -9.84 -0.61
C VAL A 36 10.73 -9.75 -0.35
N GLY A 37 11.45 -10.86 -0.55
CA GLY A 37 12.90 -10.97 -0.34
C GLY A 37 13.32 -11.49 1.04
N ALA A 38 14.57 -11.93 1.16
CA ALA A 38 15.21 -12.38 2.39
C ALA A 38 16.51 -11.60 2.63
N GLY A 39 16.86 -11.34 3.90
CA GLY A 39 18.11 -10.66 4.25
C GLY A 39 18.02 -9.13 4.20
N ARG A 40 19.09 -8.46 3.76
CA ARG A 40 19.21 -6.98 3.80
C ARG A 40 18.30 -6.26 2.80
N ASP A 41 17.82 -6.97 1.79
CA ASP A 41 16.91 -6.46 0.75
C ASP A 41 15.44 -6.85 1.02
N MET A 42 15.13 -7.24 2.25
CA MET A 42 13.77 -7.59 2.64
C MET A 42 12.86 -6.35 2.54
N VAL A 43 11.93 -6.40 1.59
CA VAL A 43 10.88 -5.40 1.40
C VAL A 43 9.64 -5.88 2.16
N TYR A 44 9.25 -5.10 3.15
CA TYR A 44 7.96 -5.29 3.82
C TYR A 44 6.87 -4.58 3.02
N GLY A 45 5.87 -5.35 2.59
CA GLY A 45 4.74 -4.85 1.82
C GLY A 45 3.42 -5.15 2.52
N ARG A 46 2.49 -4.20 2.51
CA ARG A 46 1.10 -4.44 2.92
C ARG A 46 0.15 -3.85 1.89
N LYS A 47 -0.78 -4.66 1.39
CA LYS A 47 -1.77 -4.26 0.38
C LYS A 47 -3.16 -4.34 0.98
N SER A 48 -3.93 -3.25 0.90
CA SER A 48 -5.34 -3.24 1.32
C SER A 48 -6.23 -2.78 0.18
N THR A 49 -7.39 -3.42 0.05
CA THR A 49 -8.48 -2.97 -0.81
C THR A 49 -9.65 -2.54 0.07
N VAL A 50 -10.22 -1.37 -0.24
CA VAL A 50 -11.36 -0.79 0.47
C VAL A 50 -12.46 -0.41 -0.52
N GLU A 51 -13.69 -0.40 -0.02
CA GLU A 51 -14.82 0.15 -0.75
C GLU A 51 -14.87 1.67 -0.62
N LEU A 52 -15.17 2.36 -1.72
CA LEU A 52 -15.29 3.82 -1.73
C LEU A 52 -16.73 4.24 -1.46
N ALA A 53 -16.92 5.35 -0.73
CA ALA A 53 -18.25 5.87 -0.38
C ALA A 53 -19.14 6.19 -1.58
N GLN A 54 -18.54 6.47 -2.74
CA GLN A 54 -19.23 6.79 -4.00
C GLN A 54 -19.53 5.54 -4.85
N GLY A 55 -19.27 4.35 -4.31
CA GLY A 55 -19.20 3.09 -5.06
C GLY A 55 -17.84 2.91 -5.75
N GLY A 56 -17.48 1.65 -6.04
CA GLY A 56 -16.17 1.28 -6.56
C GLY A 56 -15.17 0.89 -5.47
N GLN A 57 -13.91 0.72 -5.86
CA GLN A 57 -12.87 0.17 -4.98
C GLN A 57 -11.56 0.91 -5.13
N ALA A 58 -10.79 0.99 -4.06
CA ALA A 58 -9.39 1.41 -4.10
C ALA A 58 -8.52 0.32 -3.50
N THR A 59 -7.45 -0.06 -4.21
CA THR A 59 -6.37 -0.89 -3.66
C THR A 59 -5.13 -0.05 -3.50
N THR A 60 -4.48 -0.17 -2.36
CA THR A 60 -3.22 0.49 -2.08
C THR A 60 -2.22 -0.53 -1.56
N ALA A 61 -1.00 -0.49 -2.08
CA ALA A 61 0.15 -1.19 -1.52
C ALA A 61 1.14 -0.19 -0.92
N PHE A 62 1.56 -0.48 0.30
CA PHE A 62 2.62 0.23 1.00
C PHE A 62 3.87 -0.63 1.04
N PHE A 63 5.03 -0.06 0.75
CA PHE A 63 6.33 -0.71 0.86
C PHE A 63 7.27 0.12 1.71
N PHE A 64 7.95 -0.51 2.67
CA PHE A 64 9.03 0.13 3.41
C PHE A 64 10.36 -0.49 3.01
N THR A 65 11.22 0.31 2.38
CA THR A 65 12.56 -0.12 1.95
C THR A 65 13.52 1.06 1.92
N HIS A 66 14.80 0.81 2.22
CA HIS A 66 15.85 1.84 2.25
C HIS A 66 15.52 3.06 3.13
N GLY A 67 14.76 2.85 4.22
CA GLY A 67 14.34 3.92 5.14
C GLY A 67 13.21 4.81 4.60
N LYS A 68 12.59 4.45 3.48
CA LYS A 68 11.52 5.20 2.82
C LYS A 68 10.23 4.41 2.76
N LEU A 69 9.10 5.10 2.88
CA LEU A 69 7.76 4.57 2.69
C LEU A 69 7.27 4.94 1.28
N TYR A 70 6.90 3.92 0.52
CA TYR A 70 6.30 4.07 -0.81
C TYR A 70 4.84 3.66 -0.73
N GLN A 71 3.96 4.44 -1.37
CA GLN A 71 2.55 4.12 -1.54
C GLN A 71 2.22 4.09 -3.01
N PHE A 72 1.56 3.01 -3.43
CA PHE A 72 0.99 2.91 -4.76
C PHE A 72 -0.49 2.59 -4.65
N THR A 73 -1.32 3.38 -5.33
CA THR A 73 -2.77 3.26 -5.27
C THR A 73 -3.35 3.11 -6.66
N ALA A 74 -4.25 2.13 -6.82
CA ALA A 74 -5.10 1.99 -7.99
C ALA A 74 -6.55 2.09 -7.57
N THR A 75 -7.33 2.89 -8.31
CA THR A 75 -8.73 3.15 -8.04
C THR A 75 -9.59 2.71 -9.21
N ALA A 76 -10.58 1.88 -8.91
CA ALA A 76 -11.65 1.51 -9.81
C ALA A 76 -12.90 2.31 -9.44
N ALA A 77 -13.26 3.28 -10.29
CA ALA A 77 -14.48 4.06 -10.10
C ALA A 77 -15.73 3.18 -10.28
N ALA A 78 -16.84 3.54 -9.62
CA ALA A 78 -18.12 2.83 -9.72
C ALA A 78 -18.58 2.57 -11.18
N ALA A 79 -18.29 3.51 -12.08
CA ALA A 79 -18.62 3.40 -13.50
C ALA A 79 -17.93 2.22 -14.21
N ASN A 80 -16.83 1.70 -13.66
CA ASN A 80 -16.10 0.55 -14.19
C ASN A 80 -16.56 -0.78 -13.59
N GLY A 81 -17.47 -0.74 -12.61
CA GLY A 81 -17.96 -1.89 -11.84
C GLY A 81 -17.78 -1.71 -10.34
N GLY A 82 -18.68 -2.31 -9.56
CA GLY A 82 -18.71 -2.19 -8.10
C GLY A 82 -17.97 -3.32 -7.37
N SER A 83 -18.12 -3.37 -6.05
CA SER A 83 -17.62 -4.43 -5.15
C SER A 83 -18.13 -5.84 -5.48
N ALA A 84 -19.23 -5.94 -6.24
CA ALA A 84 -19.80 -7.21 -6.69
C ALA A 84 -19.37 -7.63 -8.11
N ASP A 85 -18.57 -6.82 -8.81
CA ASP A 85 -18.13 -7.13 -10.18
C ASP A 85 -16.81 -7.96 -10.15
N PRO A 86 -16.84 -9.24 -10.57
CA PRO A 86 -15.66 -10.10 -10.53
C PRO A 86 -14.56 -9.66 -11.51
N GLY A 87 -14.86 -8.83 -12.51
CA GLY A 87 -13.87 -8.26 -13.43
C GLY A 87 -12.98 -7.23 -12.74
N ILE A 88 -13.59 -6.33 -11.94
CA ILE A 88 -12.89 -5.32 -11.15
C ILE A 88 -12.02 -5.97 -10.09
N ASP A 89 -12.55 -6.96 -9.37
CA ASP A 89 -11.81 -7.70 -8.36
C ASP A 89 -10.56 -8.37 -8.94
N ARG A 90 -10.69 -9.01 -10.11
CA ARG A 90 -9.55 -9.65 -10.80
C ARG A 90 -8.52 -8.63 -11.28
N PHE A 91 -8.96 -7.50 -11.83
CA PHE A 91 -8.06 -6.42 -12.23
C PHE A 91 -7.26 -5.91 -11.04
N ILE A 92 -7.94 -5.56 -9.94
CA ILE A 92 -7.33 -5.09 -8.69
C ILE A 92 -6.40 -6.14 -8.07
N ALA A 93 -6.78 -7.41 -8.10
CA ALA A 93 -5.93 -8.50 -7.62
C ALA A 93 -4.65 -8.63 -8.46
N SER A 94 -4.73 -8.41 -9.78
CA SER A 94 -3.59 -8.49 -10.70
C SER A 94 -2.58 -7.35 -10.56
N VAL A 95 -2.99 -6.21 -9.98
CA VAL A 95 -2.09 -5.06 -9.77
C VAL A 95 -0.96 -5.47 -8.82
N SER A 96 0.23 -5.45 -9.38
CA SER A 96 1.51 -5.61 -8.68
C SER A 96 2.28 -4.31 -8.81
N PHE A 97 2.96 -3.93 -7.74
CA PHE A 97 3.76 -2.72 -7.71
C PHE A 97 5.22 -3.12 -7.50
N ASP A 98 6.09 -2.58 -8.34
CA ASP A 98 7.53 -2.75 -8.23
C ASP A 98 8.17 -1.41 -7.83
N PRO A 99 8.70 -1.29 -6.60
CA PRO A 99 9.40 -0.08 -6.17
C PRO A 99 10.62 0.26 -7.03
N ALA A 100 11.24 -0.72 -7.71
CA ALA A 100 12.37 -0.48 -8.62
C ALA A 100 11.95 0.26 -9.90
N GLU A 101 10.68 0.14 -10.27
CA GLU A 101 10.06 0.81 -11.43
C GLU A 101 9.34 2.11 -11.03
N ALA A 102 9.55 2.62 -9.81
CA ALA A 102 9.01 3.90 -9.39
C ALA A 102 9.52 5.02 -10.31
N GLY A 103 8.60 5.57 -11.13
CA GLY A 103 8.94 6.56 -12.15
C GLY A 103 9.56 7.85 -11.57
N VAL A 104 10.30 8.56 -12.42
CA VAL A 104 10.84 9.89 -12.10
C VAL A 104 9.67 10.83 -11.80
N GLY A 105 9.44 11.13 -10.52
CA GLY A 105 8.29 11.92 -10.04
C GLY A 105 7.39 11.22 -9.03
N ALA A 106 7.69 9.97 -8.62
CA ALA A 106 7.01 9.32 -7.51
C ALA A 106 7.10 10.18 -6.24
N ALA A 107 5.97 10.39 -5.56
CA ALA A 107 5.91 11.15 -4.32
C ALA A 107 6.44 10.28 -3.15
N GLU A 108 7.44 10.79 -2.45
CA GLU A 108 7.89 10.21 -1.19
C GLU A 108 6.89 10.58 -0.08
N LEU A 109 6.39 9.58 0.65
CA LEU A 109 5.59 9.85 1.84
C LEU A 109 6.53 10.29 2.97
N VAL A 110 6.32 11.51 3.44
CA VAL A 110 7.04 12.05 4.60
C VAL A 110 6.45 11.42 5.85
N LEU A 111 7.30 10.83 6.70
CA LEU A 111 6.88 10.34 8.01
C LEU A 111 6.44 11.52 8.89
N PRO A 112 5.41 11.36 9.73
CA PRO A 112 5.01 12.40 10.68
C PRO A 112 6.19 12.79 11.57
N GLU A 113 6.44 14.08 11.75
CA GLU A 113 7.34 14.57 12.80
C GLU A 113 6.61 14.50 14.15
N PHE A 114 7.18 13.78 15.11
CA PHE A 114 6.70 13.71 16.49
C PHE A 114 7.47 14.68 17.38
#